data_AF-A0A932IQ78-F1
#
_entry.id   AF-A0A932IQ78-F1
#
_cell.length_a   1.000
_cell.length_b   1.000
_cell.length_c   1.000
_cell.angle_alpha   90.00
_cell.angle_beta   90.00
_cell.angle_gamma   90.00
#
_symmetry.space_group_name_H-M   'P 1'
#
loop_
_entity.id
_entity.type
_entity.pdbx_description
1 polymer ?
#
loop_
_entity_poly.entity_id
_entity_poly.type
_entity_poly.pdbx_seq_one_letter_code
_entity_poly.pdbx_strand_id
1 'polypeptide(L)'
;AEDKRVRDLEFSERGPLPKSKLLTKMQETLLEADGVLECFDTTKFLEVKQIQRYDLTFLDAISHVVEHFAQHTAQIVYITKLRKGGIVNFFPTYFPDKESSSTP
;
A
#
# COMPACT_ATOMS: atom_id res chain seq x y z
N ALA A 1 -5.47 23.78 -2.21
CA ALA A 1 -4.92 24.03 -0.86
C ALA A 1 -3.42 23.83 -0.92
N GLU A 2 -2.66 24.54 -0.10
CA GLU A 2 -1.20 24.45 -0.04
C GLU A 2 -0.76 23.12 0.63
N ASP A 3 0.26 22.46 0.08
CA ASP A 3 0.84 21.22 0.61
C ASP A 3 1.69 21.54 1.86
N LYS A 4 1.20 21.13 3.04
CA LYS A 4 1.84 21.42 4.35
C LYS A 4 2.80 20.33 4.84
N ARG A 5 3.17 19.38 3.97
CA ARG A 5 4.03 18.25 4.35
C ARG A 5 5.45 18.68 4.68
N VAL A 6 6.04 18.05 5.69
CA VAL A 6 7.44 18.22 6.08
C VAL A 6 8.17 16.92 5.81
N ARG A 7 8.61 16.75 4.55
CA ARG A 7 9.10 15.48 4.02
C ARG A 7 10.25 14.88 4.86
N ASP A 8 11.19 15.70 5.32
CA ASP A 8 12.30 15.20 6.15
C ASP A 8 11.82 14.58 7.47
N LEU A 9 10.74 15.12 8.05
CA LEU A 9 10.15 14.57 9.27
C LEU A 9 9.40 13.26 9.01
N GLU A 10 8.75 13.13 7.85
CA GLU A 10 8.05 11.90 7.44
C GLU A 10 9.01 10.69 7.38
N PHE A 11 10.29 10.92 7.05
CA PHE A 11 11.34 9.89 6.94
C PHE A 11 12.39 9.98 8.07
N SER A 12 12.07 10.66 9.16
CA SER A 12 13.00 10.86 10.27
C SER A 12 13.14 9.66 11.22
N GLU A 13 12.28 8.64 11.12
CA GLU A 13 12.36 7.44 11.96
C GLU A 13 13.73 6.76 11.79
N ARG A 14 14.37 6.40 12.92
CA ARG A 14 15.74 5.88 12.97
C ARG A 14 15.84 4.46 13.51
N GLY A 15 14.79 3.96 14.17
CA GLY A 15 14.82 2.67 14.84
C GLY A 15 14.08 1.58 14.06
N PRO A 16 14.41 0.30 14.30
CA PRO A 16 13.50 -0.76 13.95
C PRO A 16 12.22 -0.60 14.78
N LEU A 17 11.11 -0.28 14.13
CA LEU A 17 9.81 -0.27 14.80
C LEU A 17 9.37 -1.72 15.08
N PRO A 18 8.77 -2.00 16.25
CA PRO A 18 8.16 -3.29 16.50
C PRO A 18 7.17 -3.65 15.38
N LYS A 19 7.17 -4.91 14.95
CA LYS A 19 6.27 -5.40 13.88
C LYS A 19 4.81 -5.02 14.15
N SER A 20 4.34 -5.19 15.38
CA SER A 20 2.97 -4.83 15.78
C SER A 20 2.69 -3.35 15.54
N LYS A 21 3.61 -2.46 15.95
CA LYS A 21 3.48 -1.01 15.76
C LYS A 21 3.45 -0.62 14.27
N LEU A 22 4.25 -1.26 13.43
CA LEU A 22 4.23 -1.05 11.97
C LEU A 22 2.88 -1.47 11.36
N LEU A 23 2.38 -2.64 11.75
CA LEU A 23 1.09 -3.14 11.26
C LEU A 23 -0.07 -2.24 11.70
N THR A 24 -0.10 -1.81 12.96
CA THR A 24 -1.11 -0.88 13.46
C THR A 24 -1.08 0.44 12.67
N LYS A 25 0.10 1.04 12.49
CA LYS A 25 0.23 2.27 11.69
C LYS A 25 -0.29 2.10 10.26
N MET A 26 0.06 0.99 9.61
CA MET A 26 -0.41 0.70 8.26
C MET A 26 -1.93 0.53 8.22
N GLN A 27 -2.52 -0.17 9.20
CA GLN A 27 -3.98 -0.34 9.31
C GLN A 27 -4.70 0.98 9.54
N GLU A 28 -4.21 1.82 10.44
CA GLU A 28 -4.75 3.15 10.72
C GLU A 28 -4.73 4.01 9.44
N THR A 29 -3.61 4.03 8.71
CA THR A 29 -3.51 4.76 7.44
C THR A 29 -4.49 4.27 6.38
N LEU A 30 -4.72 2.95 6.28
CA LEU A 30 -5.69 2.39 5.34
C LEU A 30 -7.13 2.74 5.73
N LEU A 31 -7.48 2.68 7.02
CA LEU A 31 -8.81 3.07 7.51
C LEU A 31 -9.12 4.56 7.23
N GLU A 32 -8.13 5.43 7.40
CA GLU A 32 -8.26 6.85 7.04
C GLU A 32 -8.50 7.02 5.54
N ALA A 33 -7.76 6.29 4.70
CA ALA A 33 -7.93 6.33 3.24
C ALA A 33 -9.31 5.80 2.82
N ASP A 34 -9.76 4.69 3.40
CA ASP A 34 -11.08 4.10 3.14
C ASP A 34 -12.19 5.10 3.48
N GLY A 35 -12.12 5.76 4.64
CA GLY A 35 -13.10 6.77 5.04
C GLY A 35 -13.17 7.98 4.08
N VAL A 36 -12.02 8.41 3.53
CA VAL A 36 -11.97 9.46 2.51
C VAL A 36 -12.60 8.99 1.19
N LEU A 37 -12.30 7.76 0.77
CA LEU A 37 -12.82 7.18 -0.47
C LEU A 37 -14.33 6.90 -0.40
N GLU A 38 -14.84 6.48 0.76
CA GLU A 38 -16.27 6.23 0.98
C GLU A 38 -17.11 7.51 0.80
N CYS A 39 -16.55 8.65 1.20
CA CYS A 39 -17.19 9.96 1.06
C CYS A 39 -16.86 10.67 -0.27
N PHE A 40 -16.12 10.03 -1.18
CA PHE A 40 -15.69 10.66 -2.43
C PHE A 40 -16.86 10.75 -3.44
N ASP A 41 -17.03 11.95 -4.02
CA ASP A 41 -18.01 12.19 -5.08
C ASP A 41 -17.49 11.65 -6.43
N THR A 42 -18.05 10.50 -6.84
CA THR A 42 -17.64 9.78 -8.05
C THR A 42 -17.85 10.57 -9.34
N THR A 43 -18.72 11.58 -9.34
CA THR A 43 -18.92 12.45 -10.53
C THR A 43 -17.65 13.24 -10.86
N LYS A 44 -16.73 13.36 -9.90
CA LYS A 44 -15.46 14.10 -10.04
C LYS A 44 -14.33 13.27 -10.59
N PHE A 45 -14.49 11.98 -10.86
CA PHE A 45 -13.37 11.11 -11.25
C PHE A 45 -12.54 11.67 -12.40
N LEU A 46 -13.17 12.32 -13.38
CA LEU A 46 -12.52 12.88 -14.57
C LEU A 46 -12.13 14.36 -14.41
N GLU A 47 -12.39 14.99 -13.26
CA GLU A 47 -11.90 16.34 -12.99
C GLU A 47 -10.38 16.34 -12.90
N VAL A 48 -9.74 17.23 -13.67
CA VAL A 48 -8.30 17.44 -13.63
C VAL A 48 -7.94 18.31 -12.43
N LYS A 49 -6.93 17.88 -11.67
CA LYS A 49 -6.28 18.64 -10.60
C LYS A 49 -4.79 18.64 -10.80
N GLN A 50 -4.20 19.78 -10.46
CA GLN A 50 -2.76 19.88 -10.33
C GLN A 50 -2.35 19.28 -8.98
N ILE A 51 -1.69 18.12 -9.02
CA ILE A 51 -1.15 17.43 -7.85
C ILE A 51 0.37 17.48 -7.96
N GLN A 52 1.01 18.19 -7.03
CA GLN A 52 2.43 18.55 -7.11
C GLN A 52 2.73 19.28 -8.44
N ARG A 53 3.43 18.63 -9.37
CA ARG A 53 3.78 19.17 -10.68
C ARG A 53 3.05 18.51 -11.85
N TYR A 54 2.04 17.70 -11.57
CA TYR A 54 1.33 16.88 -12.55
C TYR A 54 -0.13 17.27 -12.63
N ASP A 55 -0.66 17.41 -13.85
CA ASP A 55 -2.09 17.53 -14.10
C ASP A 55 -2.66 16.12 -14.28
N LEU A 56 -3.47 15.70 -13.32
CA LEU A 56 -4.03 14.35 -13.25
C LEU A 56 -5.53 14.43 -13.01
N THR A 57 -6.29 13.48 -13.56
CA THR A 57 -7.66 13.29 -13.07
C THR A 57 -7.63 12.68 -11.66
N PHE A 58 -8.71 12.81 -10.91
CA PHE A 58 -8.82 12.08 -9.63
C PHE A 58 -8.71 10.56 -9.83
N LEU A 59 -9.25 10.03 -10.94
CA LEU A 59 -9.12 8.62 -11.29
C LEU A 59 -7.65 8.22 -11.49
N ASP A 60 -6.86 9.02 -12.21
CA ASP A 60 -5.43 8.76 -12.41
C ASP A 60 -4.68 8.75 -11.08
N ALA A 61 -4.96 9.74 -10.22
CA ALA A 61 -4.31 9.89 -8.92
C ALA A 61 -4.62 8.69 -8.00
N ILE A 62 -5.90 8.30 -7.89
CA ILE A 62 -6.32 7.16 -7.07
C ILE A 62 -5.74 5.86 -7.62
N SER A 63 -5.83 5.63 -8.93
CA SER A 63 -5.29 4.42 -9.57
C SER A 63 -3.79 4.29 -9.34
N HIS A 64 -3.05 5.39 -9.47
CA HIS A 64 -1.61 5.40 -9.22
C HIS A 64 -1.26 5.01 -7.78
N VAL A 65 -1.99 5.50 -6.78
CA VAL A 65 -1.76 5.15 -5.37
C VAL A 65 -2.07 3.68 -5.10
N VAL A 66 -3.16 3.15 -5.67
CA VAL A 66 -3.50 1.72 -5.56
C VAL A 66 -2.42 0.84 -6.19
N GLU A 67 -1.96 1.18 -7.40
CA GLU A 67 -0.88 0.46 -8.08
C GLU A 67 0.42 0.51 -7.25
N HIS A 68 0.79 1.69 -6.76
CA HIS A 68 2.00 1.89 -5.96
C HIS A 68 1.98 1.05 -4.67
N PHE A 69 0.84 0.99 -3.99
CA PHE A 69 0.67 0.16 -2.79
C PHE A 69 0.78 -1.34 -3.11
N ALA A 70 0.19 -1.79 -4.23
CA ALA A 70 0.31 -3.17 -4.70
C ALA A 70 1.75 -3.54 -5.07
N GLN A 71 2.47 -2.64 -5.74
CA GLN A 71 3.89 -2.82 -6.09
C GLN A 71 4.76 -2.98 -4.83
N HIS A 72 4.56 -2.15 -3.80
CA HIS A 72 5.29 -2.30 -2.54
C HIS A 72 4.93 -3.59 -1.80
N THR A 73 3.66 -4.00 -1.84
CA THR A 73 3.25 -5.30 -1.30
C THR A 73 3.98 -6.45 -2.00
N ALA A 74 4.11 -6.39 -3.33
CA ALA A 74 4.86 -7.38 -4.10
C ALA A 74 6.36 -7.39 -3.74
N GLN A 75 6.98 -6.23 -3.48
CA GLN A 75 8.36 -6.16 -3.00
C GLN A 75 8.54 -6.83 -1.62
N ILE A 76 7.62 -6.60 -0.69
CA ILE A 76 7.62 -7.25 0.64
C ILE A 76 7.52 -8.77 0.49
N VAL A 77 6.62 -9.24 -0.37
CA VAL A 77 6.48 -10.68 -0.68
C VAL A 77 7.79 -11.22 -1.23
N TYR A 78 8.36 -10.56 -2.23
CA TYR A 78 9.59 -11.00 -2.89
C TYR A 78 10.73 -11.15 -1.88
N ILE A 79 10.95 -10.14 -1.04
CA ILE A 79 11.96 -10.18 0.04
C ILE A 79 11.65 -11.31 1.02
N THR A 80 10.38 -11.52 1.37
CA THR A 80 9.96 -12.61 2.26
C THR A 80 10.27 -13.98 1.64
N LYS A 81 10.01 -14.17 0.35
CA LYS A 81 10.34 -15.40 -0.37
C LYS A 81 11.85 -15.66 -0.36
N LEU A 82 12.66 -14.65 -0.69
CA LEU A 82 14.12 -14.78 -0.66
C LEU A 82 14.63 -15.19 0.74
N ARG A 83 14.03 -14.65 1.81
CA ARG A 83 14.44 -14.95 3.19
C ARG A 83 13.92 -16.28 3.73
N LYS A 84 12.80 -16.80 3.20
CA LYS A 84 12.14 -18.02 3.69
C LYS A 84 12.32 -19.25 2.80
N GLY A 85 13.14 -19.18 1.75
CA GLY A 85 13.33 -20.31 0.83
C GLY A 85 12.17 -20.50 -0.15
N GLY A 86 11.51 -19.41 -0.58
CA GLY A 86 10.61 -19.40 -1.73
C GLY A 86 9.12 -19.51 -1.44
N ILE A 87 8.72 -19.94 -0.23
CA ILE A 87 7.30 -20.21 0.07
C ILE A 87 6.65 -19.04 0.82
N VAL A 88 5.67 -18.41 0.17
CA VAL A 88 4.70 -17.48 0.77
C VAL A 88 3.33 -17.93 0.29
N ASN A 89 2.49 -18.40 1.21
CA ASN A 89 1.12 -18.79 0.90
C ASN A 89 0.21 -17.56 0.98
N PHE A 90 -0.34 -17.15 -0.15
CA PHE A 90 -1.26 -16.01 -0.26
C PHE A 90 -2.73 -16.37 -0.02
N PHE A 91 -3.06 -17.65 -0.13
CA PHE A 91 -4.44 -18.12 -0.16
C PHE A 91 -4.66 -19.31 0.77
N PRO A 92 -4.21 -19.28 2.04
CA PRO A 92 -4.39 -20.41 2.94
C PRO A 92 -5.86 -20.77 3.14
N THR A 93 -6.78 -19.79 3.05
CA THR A 93 -8.23 -20.00 3.19
C THR A 93 -8.90 -20.50 1.91
N TYR A 94 -8.37 -20.19 0.73
CA TYR A 94 -8.99 -20.58 -0.55
C TYR A 94 -8.44 -21.89 -1.12
N PHE A 95 -7.23 -22.31 -0.71
CA PHE A 95 -6.60 -23.56 -1.12
C PHE A 95 -5.94 -24.26 0.09
N PRO A 96 -6.74 -24.80 1.01
CA PRO A 96 -6.24 -25.38 2.26
C PRO A 96 -5.32 -26.59 2.05
N ASP A 97 -5.47 -27.30 0.94
CA ASP A 97 -4.74 -28.56 0.68
C ASP A 97 -3.41 -28.38 -0.07
N LYS A 98 -2.97 -27.14 -0.35
CA LYS A 98 -1.65 -26.88 -0.93
C LYS A 98 -0.59 -26.71 0.17
N GLU A 99 -0.45 -27.71 1.03
CA GLU A 99 0.81 -27.91 1.76
C GLU A 99 1.78 -28.74 0.91
N SER A 100 3.01 -28.23 0.81
CA SER A 100 4.20 -28.91 0.29
C SER A 100 4.09 -29.59 -1.09
N SER A 101 4.12 -28.81 -2.17
CA SER A 101 4.93 -29.25 -3.31
C SER A 101 6.34 -28.70 -3.12
N SER A 102 7.06 -29.27 -2.16
CA SER A 102 8.52 -29.28 -2.19
C SER A 102 8.93 -30.14 -3.39
N THR A 103 9.00 -29.51 -4.56
CA THR A 103 9.78 -30.02 -5.68
C THR A 103 11.02 -29.14 -5.79
N PRO A 104 12.22 -29.75 -5.87
CA PRO A 104 13.51 -29.07 -5.75
C PRO A 104 13.77 -28.04 -6.85
#